data_AF-A0A1B6KD77-F1
#
_entry.id   AF-A0A1B6KD77-F1
#
_cell.length_a   1.000
_cell.length_b   1.000
_cell.length_c   1.000
_cell.angle_alpha   90.00
_cell.angle_beta   90.00
_cell.angle_gamma   90.00
#
_symmetry.space_group_name_H-M   'P 1'
#
loop_
_entity.id
_entity.type
_entity.pdbx_description
1 polymer ?
#
loop_
_entity_poly.entity_id
_entity_poly.type
_entity_poly.pdbx_seq_one_letter_code
_entity_poly.pdbx_strand_id
1 'polypeptide(L)'
;MVGTLLLFIIVTVWISFNLCTIDVTLSEFEYLANHMTKEECHRLVASLHFNSFNLNRNAENAEGAVPEDIGCLKLLLHWNSSPHEGRGATHEKLSLRLRQLQRSDLADWLDSAVLRELDEGINRTADEFRDPDQEL
;
A
#
# COMPACT_ATOMS: atom_id res chain seq x y z
N MET A 1 39.98 10.26 -8.11
CA MET A 1 38.86 10.54 -9.03
C MET A 1 37.91 9.36 -9.18
N VAL A 2 38.38 8.12 -9.42
CA VAL A 2 37.49 6.95 -9.57
C VAL A 2 36.72 6.62 -8.28
N GLY A 3 37.39 6.65 -7.12
CA GLY A 3 36.75 6.35 -5.82
C GLY A 3 35.66 7.36 -5.42
N THR A 4 35.86 8.65 -5.71
CA THR A 4 34.84 9.69 -5.46
C THR A 4 33.63 9.55 -6.39
N LEU A 5 33.86 9.11 -7.64
CA LEU A 5 32.80 8.87 -8.62
C LEU A 5 31.94 7.66 -8.22
N LEU A 6 32.58 6.57 -7.77
CA LEU A 6 31.88 5.39 -7.23
C LEU A 6 31.06 5.72 -5.99
N LEU A 7 31.60 6.53 -5.08
CA LEU A 7 30.89 6.93 -3.86
C LEU A 7 29.67 7.80 -4.20
N PHE A 8 29.80 8.69 -5.19
CA PHE A 8 28.68 9.49 -5.69
C PHE A 8 27.58 8.62 -6.32
N ILE A 9 27.96 7.62 -7.14
CA ILE A 9 27.01 6.67 -7.75
C ILE A 9 26.29 5.84 -6.68
N ILE A 10 27.01 5.36 -5.66
CA ILE A 10 26.39 4.57 -4.58
C ILE A 10 25.37 5.43 -3.82
N VAL A 11 25.73 6.68 -3.48
CA VAL A 11 24.85 7.60 -2.77
C VAL A 11 23.60 7.93 -3.60
N THR A 12 23.73 8.22 -4.90
CA THR A 12 22.57 8.54 -5.74
C THR A 12 21.65 7.33 -5.93
N VAL A 13 22.20 6.13 -6.13
CA VAL A 13 21.41 4.89 -6.26
C VAL A 13 20.66 4.58 -4.96
N TRP A 14 21.31 4.75 -3.80
CA TRP A 14 20.68 4.52 -2.50
C TRP A 14 19.57 5.53 -2.19
N ILE A 15 19.75 6.80 -2.55
CA ILE A 15 18.72 7.82 -2.38
C ILE A 15 17.50 7.51 -3.25
N SER A 16 17.70 7.11 -4.51
CA SER A 16 16.60 6.78 -5.43
C SER A 16 15.79 5.55 -5.00
N PHE A 17 16.38 4.60 -4.27
CA PHE A 17 15.68 3.41 -3.79
C PHE A 17 14.68 3.69 -2.65
N ASN A 18 14.78 4.85 -1.99
CA ASN A 18 13.96 5.21 -0.84
C ASN A 18 12.77 6.13 -1.17
N LEU A 19 12.62 6.54 -2.43
CA LEU A 19 11.64 7.55 -2.85
C LEU A 19 10.68 6.91 -3.85
N CYS A 20 9.47 6.60 -3.36
CA CYS A 20 8.19 6.39 -4.05
C CYS A 20 7.43 5.17 -3.50
N THR A 21 7.29 5.08 -2.17
CA THR A 21 6.26 4.23 -1.56
C THR A 21 5.02 5.11 -1.46
N ILE A 22 4.00 4.85 -2.31
CA ILE A 22 2.70 5.49 -2.10
C ILE A 22 1.99 4.72 -0.98
N ASP A 23 1.80 5.42 0.14
CA ASP A 23 1.10 4.89 1.31
C ASP A 23 -0.41 4.85 1.04
N VAL A 24 -1.06 3.80 1.55
CA VAL A 24 -2.52 3.70 1.53
C VAL A 24 -3.10 4.68 2.53
N THR A 25 -4.05 5.50 2.09
CA THR A 25 -4.70 6.53 2.90
C THR A 25 -5.73 5.95 3.87
N LEU A 26 -6.12 6.72 4.89
CA LEU A 26 -7.19 6.32 5.82
C LEU A 26 -8.50 6.03 5.07
N SER A 27 -8.87 6.87 4.10
CA SER A 27 -10.07 6.68 3.29
C SER A 27 -10.05 5.39 2.49
N GLU A 28 -8.89 4.97 2.01
CA GLU A 28 -8.74 3.69 1.31
C GLU A 28 -8.89 2.50 2.25
N PHE A 29 -8.31 2.58 3.46
CA PHE A 29 -8.55 1.57 4.49
C PHE A 29 -10.01 1.49 4.92
N GLU A 30 -10.69 2.63 5.07
CA GLU A 30 -12.13 2.67 5.37
C GLU A 30 -12.95 2.02 4.25
N TYR A 31 -12.64 2.32 2.99
CA TYR A 31 -13.32 1.70 1.87
C TYR A 31 -13.13 0.18 1.88
N LEU A 32 -11.89 -0.31 2.01
CA LEU A 32 -11.60 -1.74 2.10
C LEU A 32 -12.38 -2.38 3.26
N ALA A 33 -12.36 -1.78 4.45
CA ALA A 33 -13.04 -2.29 5.63
C ALA A 33 -14.57 -2.37 5.47
N ASN A 34 -15.17 -1.46 4.72
CA ASN A 34 -16.61 -1.42 4.48
C ASN A 34 -17.08 -2.36 3.35
N HIS A 35 -16.17 -2.87 2.52
CA HIS A 35 -16.48 -3.74 1.38
C HIS A 35 -16.02 -5.19 1.56
N MET A 36 -15.67 -5.58 2.79
CA MET A 36 -15.33 -6.94 3.18
C MET A 36 -16.20 -7.42 4.33
N THR A 37 -16.50 -8.72 4.38
CA THR A 37 -17.03 -9.33 5.59
C THR A 37 -15.95 -9.39 6.67
N LYS A 38 -16.38 -9.67 7.91
CA LYS A 38 -15.45 -9.86 9.02
C LYS A 38 -14.43 -10.97 8.73
N GLU A 39 -14.90 -12.07 8.19
CA GLU A 39 -14.09 -13.26 7.87
C GLU A 39 -13.08 -12.95 6.77
N GLU A 40 -13.50 -12.25 5.71
CA GLU A 40 -12.62 -11.81 4.64
C GLU A 40 -11.52 -10.87 5.15
N CYS A 41 -11.88 -9.93 6.02
CA CYS A 41 -10.92 -9.02 6.60
C CYS A 41 -9.92 -9.74 7.53
N HIS A 42 -10.38 -10.69 8.34
CA HIS A 42 -9.50 -11.50 9.18
C HIS A 42 -8.50 -12.29 8.34
N ARG A 43 -8.95 -12.89 7.24
CA ARG A 43 -8.09 -13.54 6.25
C ARG A 43 -7.07 -12.60 5.66
N LEU A 44 -7.50 -11.40 5.27
CA LEU A 44 -6.61 -10.38 4.73
C LEU A 44 -5.54 -10.02 5.76
N VAL A 45 -5.93 -9.64 6.97
CA VAL A 45 -5.01 -9.26 8.05
C VAL A 45 -4.03 -10.39 8.34
N ALA A 46 -4.52 -11.61 8.57
CA ALA A 46 -3.67 -12.78 8.78
C ALA A 46 -2.66 -12.97 7.64
N SER A 47 -3.11 -12.85 6.38
CA SER A 47 -2.26 -12.99 5.20
C SER A 47 -1.16 -11.91 5.09
N LEU A 48 -1.42 -10.70 5.60
CA LEU A 48 -0.48 -9.57 5.55
C LEU A 48 0.74 -9.75 6.46
N HIS A 49 0.64 -10.62 7.48
CA HIS A 49 1.77 -11.00 8.34
C HIS A 49 2.72 -12.02 7.70
N PHE A 50 2.39 -12.56 6.52
CA PHE A 50 3.29 -13.45 5.78
C PHE A 50 4.16 -12.65 4.80
N ASN A 51 5.45 -12.98 4.77
CA ASN A 51 6.42 -12.38 3.84
C ASN A 51 6.67 -13.22 2.57
N SER A 52 6.02 -14.38 2.43
CA SER A 52 6.15 -15.22 1.24
C SER A 52 5.18 -14.78 0.13
N PHE A 53 5.63 -14.88 -1.12
CA PHE A 53 4.77 -14.65 -2.28
C PHE A 53 3.54 -15.57 -2.26
N ASN A 54 3.73 -16.87 -2.05
CA ASN A 54 2.61 -17.81 -1.91
C ASN A 54 2.02 -17.76 -0.48
N LEU A 55 0.68 -17.71 -0.36
CA LEU A 55 0.01 -18.15 0.86
C LEU A 55 0.19 -19.67 0.94
N ASN A 56 0.97 -20.14 1.92
CA ASN A 56 1.00 -21.57 2.24
C ASN A 56 -0.18 -21.91 3.19
N ARG A 57 -0.38 -23.20 3.48
CA ARG A 57 -1.41 -23.66 4.44
C ARG A 57 -1.25 -23.08 5.86
N ASN A 58 -0.10 -22.50 6.21
CA ASN A 58 0.08 -21.87 7.52
C ASN A 58 -0.67 -20.55 7.61
N ALA A 59 -1.05 -19.93 6.48
CA ALA A 59 -1.90 -18.75 6.45
C ALA A 59 -3.35 -19.04 6.88
N GLU A 60 -3.89 -20.20 6.52
CA GLU A 60 -5.23 -20.64 6.99
C GLU A 60 -5.27 -20.83 8.51
N ASN A 61 -4.16 -21.25 9.12
CA ASN A 61 -4.05 -21.40 10.58
C ASN A 61 -3.78 -20.08 11.32
N ALA A 62 -3.37 -19.01 10.62
CA ALA A 62 -3.05 -17.73 11.23
C ALA A 62 -4.28 -16.84 11.48
N GLU A 63 -5.43 -17.17 10.89
CA GLU A 63 -6.70 -16.49 11.16
C GLU A 63 -7.05 -16.50 12.66
N GLY A 64 -6.74 -17.61 13.36
CA GLY A 64 -6.99 -17.75 14.80
C GLY A 64 -6.11 -16.88 15.70
N ALA A 65 -5.06 -16.24 15.15
CA ALA A 65 -4.24 -15.28 15.87
C ALA A 65 -4.77 -13.83 15.76
N VAL A 66 -5.75 -13.59 14.87
CA VAL A 66 -6.37 -12.28 14.70
C VAL A 66 -7.47 -12.08 15.75
N PRO A 67 -7.44 -11.02 16.57
CA PRO A 67 -8.45 -10.77 17.60
C PRO A 67 -9.88 -10.67 17.02
N GLU A 68 -10.81 -11.47 17.55
CA GLU A 68 -12.20 -11.54 17.05
C GLU A 68 -13.07 -10.33 17.43
N ASP A 69 -12.69 -9.55 18.44
CA ASP A 69 -13.46 -8.43 18.96
C ASP A 69 -13.09 -7.09 18.32
N ILE A 70 -12.08 -7.06 17.45
CA ILE A 70 -11.58 -5.85 16.81
C ILE A 70 -12.20 -5.69 15.42
N GLY A 71 -12.68 -4.47 15.13
CA GLY A 71 -13.23 -4.13 13.80
C GLY A 71 -12.15 -4.10 12.71
N CYS A 72 -12.54 -4.44 11.48
CA CYS A 72 -11.65 -4.57 10.33
C CYS A 72 -10.74 -3.34 10.11
N LEU A 73 -11.31 -2.14 10.11
CA LEU A 73 -10.55 -0.90 9.95
C LEU A 73 -9.44 -0.77 10.99
N LYS A 74 -9.74 -1.09 12.26
CA LYS A 74 -8.77 -1.01 13.34
C LYS A 74 -7.65 -2.03 13.19
N LEU A 75 -7.95 -3.23 12.68
CA LEU A 75 -6.94 -4.25 12.35
C LEU A 75 -6.01 -3.78 11.22
N LEU A 76 -6.58 -3.24 10.15
CA LEU A 76 -5.81 -2.72 9.00
C LEU A 76 -4.91 -1.54 9.40
N LEU A 77 -5.44 -0.59 10.17
CA LEU A 77 -4.67 0.54 10.68
C LEU A 77 -3.59 0.09 11.68
N HIS A 78 -3.88 -0.90 12.52
CA HIS A 78 -2.88 -1.47 13.41
C HIS A 78 -1.71 -2.04 12.60
N TRP A 79 -1.99 -2.93 11.64
CA TRP A 79 -0.98 -3.50 10.75
C TRP A 79 -0.15 -2.42 10.05
N ASN A 80 -0.79 -1.38 9.52
CA ASN A 80 -0.11 -0.27 8.82
C ASN A 80 0.79 0.58 9.75
N SER A 81 0.46 0.66 11.04
CA SER A 81 1.21 1.46 12.02
C SER A 81 2.28 0.68 12.79
N SER A 82 2.17 -0.66 12.84
CA SER A 82 2.99 -1.54 13.66
C SER A 82 4.41 -1.72 13.10
N PRO A 83 5.46 -1.44 13.88
CA PRO A 83 6.83 -1.75 13.49
C PRO A 83 7.01 -3.26 13.24
N HIS A 84 7.64 -3.61 12.11
CA HIS A 84 7.85 -5.00 11.65
C HIS A 84 6.61 -5.71 11.08
N GLU A 85 5.50 -5.00 10.89
CA GLU A 85 4.31 -5.51 10.20
C GLU A 85 4.12 -4.84 8.84
N GLY A 86 3.23 -3.84 8.77
CA GLY A 86 2.89 -3.08 7.57
C GLY A 86 3.48 -1.68 7.53
N ARG A 87 4.20 -1.23 8.57
CA ARG A 87 4.77 0.13 8.59
C ARG A 87 5.76 0.33 7.44
N GLY A 88 5.40 1.24 6.52
CA GLY A 88 6.16 1.53 5.29
C GLY A 88 5.96 0.50 4.17
N ALA A 89 4.95 -0.37 4.28
CA ALA A 89 4.56 -1.25 3.18
C ALA A 89 3.78 -0.47 2.11
N THR A 90 4.00 -0.83 0.85
CA THR A 90 3.26 -0.27 -0.29
C THR A 90 1.83 -0.83 -0.38
N HIS A 91 0.96 -0.10 -1.07
CA HIS A 91 -0.36 -0.59 -1.50
C HIS A 91 -0.26 -1.94 -2.25
N GLU A 92 0.82 -2.20 -3.00
CA GLU A 92 1.01 -3.47 -3.72
C GLU A 92 0.92 -4.69 -2.81
N LYS A 93 1.38 -4.60 -1.55
CA LYS A 93 1.29 -5.73 -0.61
C LYS A 93 -0.16 -6.05 -0.27
N LEU A 94 -1.01 -5.03 -0.11
CA LEU A 94 -2.45 -5.18 0.08
C LEU A 94 -3.11 -5.74 -1.18
N SER A 95 -2.85 -5.14 -2.34
CA SER A 95 -3.42 -5.58 -3.62
C SER A 95 -3.07 -7.03 -3.94
N LEU A 96 -1.81 -7.44 -3.72
CA LEU A 96 -1.38 -8.83 -3.90
C LEU A 96 -2.18 -9.78 -3.00
N ARG A 97 -2.33 -9.46 -1.72
CA ARG A 97 -3.07 -10.32 -0.78
C ARG A 97 -4.57 -10.37 -1.10
N LEU A 98 -5.16 -9.25 -1.47
CA LEU A 98 -6.56 -9.19 -1.95
C LEU A 98 -6.78 -10.12 -3.15
N ARG A 99 -5.89 -10.08 -4.16
CA ARG A 99 -5.96 -11.00 -5.32
C ARG A 99 -5.86 -12.46 -4.91
N GLN A 100 -4.96 -12.79 -3.97
CA GLN A 100 -4.79 -14.16 -3.48
C GLN A 100 -6.00 -14.67 -2.69
N LEU A 101 -6.75 -13.77 -2.05
CA LEU A 101 -7.98 -14.04 -1.34
C LEU A 101 -9.23 -13.92 -2.24
N GLN A 102 -9.04 -13.93 -3.57
CA GLN A 102 -10.11 -13.84 -4.57
C GLN A 102 -10.92 -12.53 -4.53
N ARG A 103 -10.35 -11.47 -3.94
CA ARG A 103 -10.91 -10.10 -3.94
C ARG A 103 -10.19 -9.20 -4.93
N SER A 104 -10.11 -9.67 -6.18
CA SER A 104 -9.52 -8.90 -7.28
C SER A 104 -10.26 -7.58 -7.53
N ASP A 105 -11.57 -7.54 -7.24
CA ASP A 105 -12.39 -6.33 -7.30
C ASP A 105 -11.83 -5.21 -6.41
N LEU A 106 -11.47 -5.53 -5.17
CA LEU A 106 -10.90 -4.58 -4.22
C LEU A 106 -9.45 -4.24 -4.54
N ALA A 107 -8.69 -5.20 -5.06
CA ALA A 107 -7.31 -4.96 -5.50
C ALA A 107 -7.27 -3.97 -6.67
N ASP A 108 -8.08 -4.21 -7.71
CA ASP A 108 -8.13 -3.33 -8.88
C ASP A 108 -8.66 -1.93 -8.50
N TRP A 109 -9.62 -1.87 -7.58
CA TRP A 109 -10.08 -0.60 -7.01
C TRP A 109 -8.97 0.14 -6.26
N LEU A 110 -8.21 -0.55 -5.39
CA LEU A 110 -7.14 0.05 -4.59
C LEU A 110 -6.01 0.56 -5.48
N ASP A 111 -5.56 -0.26 -6.43
CA ASP A 111 -4.54 0.14 -7.42
C ASP A 111 -4.99 1.41 -8.17
N SER A 112 -6.26 1.48 -8.57
CA SER A 112 -6.81 2.66 -9.27
C SER A 112 -6.96 3.89 -8.36
N ALA A 113 -7.37 3.69 -7.10
CA ALA A 113 -7.57 4.77 -6.13
C ALA A 113 -6.25 5.49 -5.81
N VAL A 114 -5.21 4.70 -5.54
CA VAL A 114 -3.87 5.18 -5.23
C VAL A 114 -3.25 5.92 -6.43
N LEU A 115 -3.43 5.40 -7.65
CA LEU A 115 -2.94 6.04 -8.87
C LEU A 115 -3.66 7.36 -9.18
N ARG A 116 -4.96 7.45 -8.91
CA ARG A 116 -5.72 8.68 -9.13
C ARG A 116 -5.23 9.81 -8.23
N GLU A 117 -4.87 9.51 -6.98
CA GLU A 117 -4.29 10.52 -6.08
C GLU A 117 -2.96 11.08 -6.63
N LEU A 118 -2.16 10.22 -7.27
CA LEU A 118 -0.94 10.64 -7.96
C LEU A 118 -1.25 11.56 -9.15
N ASP A 119 -2.22 11.18 -10.00
CA ASP A 119 -2.61 11.96 -11.18
C ASP A 119 -3.19 13.34 -10.80
N GLU A 120 -4.03 13.40 -9.77
CA GLU A 120 -4.57 14.68 -9.25
C GLU A 120 -3.45 15.59 -8.71
N GLY A 121 -2.46 15.02 -8.04
CA GLY A 121 -1.27 15.74 -7.60
C GLY A 121 -0.49 16.35 -8.77
N ILE A 122 -0.28 15.58 -9.83
CA ILE A 122 0.40 16.02 -11.06
C ILE A 122 -0.41 17.15 -11.73
N ASN A 123 -1.71 16.96 -11.92
CA ASN A 123 -2.56 17.96 -12.57
C ASN A 123 -2.57 19.30 -11.81
N ARG A 124 -2.67 19.26 -10.47
CA ARG A 124 -2.63 20.48 -9.66
C ARG A 124 -1.31 21.23 -9.81
N THR A 125 -0.19 20.51 -9.82
CA THR A 125 1.11 21.15 -10.07
C THR A 125 1.19 21.72 -11.48
N ALA A 126 0.69 21.01 -12.49
CA ALA A 126 0.65 21.50 -13.87
C ALA A 126 -0.20 22.77 -14.03
N ASP A 127 -1.35 22.85 -13.34
CA ASP A 127 -2.21 24.04 -13.33
C ASP A 127 -1.54 25.23 -12.62
N GLU A 128 -0.77 25.00 -11.55
CA GLU A 128 -0.02 26.05 -10.86
C GLU A 128 1.10 26.66 -11.74
N PHE A 129 1.68 25.86 -12.64
CA PHE A 129 2.67 26.33 -13.62
C PHE A 129 2.06 26.85 -14.94
N ARG A 130 0.72 26.80 -15.10
CA ARG A 130 0.04 27.29 -16.30
C ARG A 130 -0.07 28.82 -16.23
N ASP A 131 0.78 29.50 -17.00
CA ASP A 131 0.78 30.97 -17.15
C ASP A 131 -0.59 31.45 -17.67
N PRO A 132 -1.30 32.37 -16.97
CA PRO A 132 -2.64 32.82 -17.36
C PRO A 132 -2.73 33.52 -18.72
N ASP A 133 -1.59 33.85 -19.35
CA ASP A 133 -1.54 34.60 -20.61
C ASP A 133 -1.62 33.73 -21.88
N GLN A 134 -1.89 32.41 -21.77
CA GLN A 134 -1.94 31.50 -22.91
C GLN A 134 -3.33 31.31 -23.56
N GLU A 135 -4.28 32.24 -23.34
CA GLU A 135 -5.46 32.41 -24.18
C GLU A 135 -5.38 33.71 -24.99
N LEU A 136 -4.79 33.62 -26.20
CA LEU A 136 -5.00 34.58 -27.28
C LEU A 136 -5.11 33.87 -28.63
#